data_AF-A0A453NK04-F1
#
_entry.id   AF-A0A453NK04-F1
#
_cell.length_a   1.000
_cell.length_b   1.000
_cell.length_c   1.000
_cell.angle_alpha   90.00
_cell.angle_beta   90.00
_cell.angle_gamma   90.00
#
_symmetry.space_group_name_H-M   'P 1'
#
loop_
_entity.id
_entity.type
_entity.pdbx_description
1 polymer ?
#
loop_
_entity_poly.entity_id
_entity_poly.type
_entity_poly.pdbx_seq_one_letter_code
_entity_poly.pdbx_strand_id
1 'polypeptide(L)'
;MQDEVKNVMSVQLHPPTSGGGRYAARPQALHPQSPPLVASCSPFSRMGTGMVARIVAVSTESVYTFLRHHLAALEPFLGVTPYSSS
;
A
#
# COMPACT_ATOMS: atom_id res chain seq x y z
N MET A 1 -4.89 26.32 -22.45
CA MET A 1 -4.92 25.92 -21.03
C MET A 1 -4.81 24.40 -20.87
N GLN A 2 -5.72 23.58 -21.41
CA GLN A 2 -5.63 22.11 -21.28
C GLN A 2 -4.37 21.51 -21.92
N ASP A 3 -3.92 22.03 -23.08
CA ASP A 3 -2.70 21.56 -23.74
C ASP A 3 -1.43 21.83 -22.94
N GLU A 4 -1.42 22.90 -22.14
CA GLU A 4 -0.33 23.25 -21.24
C GLU A 4 -0.23 22.24 -20.08
N VAL A 5 -1.37 21.86 -19.49
CA VAL A 5 -1.41 20.84 -18.43
C VAL A 5 -0.95 19.48 -18.97
N LYS A 6 -1.38 19.12 -20.19
CA LYS A 6 -0.95 17.89 -20.86
C LYS A 6 0.56 17.87 -21.12
N ASN A 7 1.13 19.00 -21.54
CA ASN A 7 2.58 19.13 -21.75
C ASN A 7 3.35 18.96 -20.43
N VAL A 8 2.94 19.63 -19.37
CA VAL A 8 3.60 19.53 -18.05
C VAL A 8 3.54 18.11 -17.49
N MET A 9 2.40 17.43 -17.60
CA MET A 9 2.28 16.03 -17.16
C MET A 9 3.08 15.07 -18.04
N SER A 10 3.24 15.36 -19.33
CA SER A 10 4.05 14.52 -20.23
C SER A 10 5.54 14.53 -19.88
N VAL A 11 6.05 15.67 -19.40
CA VAL A 11 7.46 15.82 -19.01
C VAL A 11 7.76 15.16 -17.66
N GLN A 12 6.80 15.16 -16.73
CA GLN A 12 6.98 14.55 -15.40
C GLN A 12 6.64 13.05 -15.34
N LEU A 13 5.88 12.52 -16.30
CA LEU A 13 5.46 11.11 -16.31
C LEU A 13 6.24 10.25 -17.31
N HIS A 14 7.36 10.73 -17.86
CA HIS A 14 8.28 9.83 -18.53
C HIS A 14 8.79 8.82 -17.49
N PRO A 15 8.50 7.51 -17.66
CA PRO A 15 9.19 6.49 -16.89
C PRO A 15 10.68 6.69 -17.15
N PRO A 16 11.57 6.52 -16.15
CA PRO A 16 13.00 6.56 -16.41
C PRO A 16 13.26 5.57 -17.55
N THR A 17 13.75 6.09 -18.67
CA THR A 17 14.13 5.30 -19.82
C THR A 17 15.15 4.30 -19.31
N SER A 18 14.71 3.05 -19.15
CA SER A 18 15.57 1.97 -18.71
C SER A 18 16.62 1.79 -19.81
N GLY A 19 17.80 2.36 -19.57
CA GLY A 19 18.99 2.14 -20.37
C GLY A 19 19.17 0.64 -20.58
N GLY A 20 19.50 0.29 -21.82
CA GLY A 20 19.52 -1.08 -22.31
C GLY A 20 20.25 -2.06 -21.38
N GLY A 21 19.53 -3.10 -20.97
CA GLY A 21 20.08 -4.27 -20.31
C GLY A 21 19.35 -5.49 -20.86
N ARG A 22 20.02 -6.23 -21.73
CA ARG A 22 19.54 -7.49 -22.32
C ARG A 22 19.36 -8.53 -21.21
N TYR A 23 18.16 -8.69 -20.67
CA TYR A 23 17.79 -9.89 -19.93
C TYR A 23 16.36 -10.30 -20.25
N ALA A 24 16.27 -11.44 -20.95
CA ALA A 24 15.19 -12.43 -21.00
C ALA A 24 13.75 -11.91 -21.02
N ALA A 25 13.03 -12.30 -22.07
CA ALA A 25 11.58 -12.33 -22.10
C ALA A 25 11.03 -12.94 -20.80
N ARG A 26 10.53 -12.09 -19.88
CA ARG A 26 9.72 -12.56 -18.77
C ARG A 26 8.44 -13.14 -19.38
N PRO A 27 8.00 -14.34 -18.95
CA PRO A 27 6.66 -14.79 -19.28
C PRO A 27 5.69 -13.71 -18.83
N GLN A 28 4.81 -13.26 -19.72
CA GLN A 28 3.72 -12.38 -19.36
C GLN A 28 2.95 -13.06 -18.22
N ALA A 29 3.01 -12.49 -17.02
CA ALA A 29 2.15 -12.94 -15.93
C ALA A 29 0.71 -12.70 -16.39
N LEU A 30 -0.01 -13.79 -16.64
CA LEU A 30 -1.24 -13.80 -17.43
C LEU A 30 -2.39 -12.98 -16.83
N HIS A 31 -2.24 -12.42 -15.63
CA HIS A 31 -3.06 -11.37 -15.01
C HIS A 31 -2.22 -10.79 -13.86
N PRO A 32 -2.31 -9.48 -13.54
CA PRO A 32 -1.82 -8.99 -12.25
C PRO A 32 -2.60 -9.74 -11.17
N GLN A 33 -1.97 -10.71 -10.50
CA GLN A 33 -2.56 -11.33 -9.33
C GLN A 33 -2.74 -10.21 -8.31
N SER A 34 -3.98 -9.97 -7.88
CA SER A 34 -4.26 -8.98 -6.84
C SER A 34 -3.37 -9.29 -5.64
N PRO A 35 -2.76 -8.27 -5.01
CA PRO A 35 -1.90 -8.51 -3.86
C PRO A 35 -2.71 -9.25 -2.77
N PRO A 36 -2.05 -10.14 -1.99
CA PRO A 36 -2.74 -10.97 -1.00
C PRO A 36 -3.42 -10.14 0.10
N LEU A 37 -3.03 -8.87 0.25
CA LEU A 37 -3.61 -7.91 1.16
C LEU A 37 -3.51 -6.49 0.57
N VAL A 38 -4.59 -5.73 0.68
CA VAL A 38 -4.66 -4.29 0.39
C VAL A 38 -5.18 -3.59 1.63
N ALA A 39 -4.52 -2.51 2.05
CA ALA A 39 -4.96 -1.66 3.14
C ALA A 39 -5.05 -0.20 2.68
N SER A 40 -6.06 0.50 3.18
CA SER A 40 -6.18 1.96 3.05
C SER A 40 -6.46 2.58 4.41
N CYS A 41 -5.90 3.76 4.66
CA CYS A 41 -6.07 4.49 5.89
C CYS A 41 -6.67 5.86 5.58
N SER A 42 -7.74 6.22 6.30
CA SER A 42 -8.33 7.56 6.21
C SER A 42 -8.36 8.20 7.60
N PRO A 43 -7.87 9.43 7.76
CA PRO A 43 -8.02 10.14 9.02
C PRO A 43 -9.51 10.32 9.35
N PHE A 44 -9.82 10.33 10.64
CA PHE A 44 -11.15 10.55 11.16
C PHE A 44 -11.06 11.52 12.36
N SER A 45 -12.14 12.23 12.64
CA SER A 45 -12.24 13.38 13.55
C SER A 45 -11.84 14.73 12.93
N ARG A 46 -12.52 15.79 13.38
CA ARG A 46 -12.32 17.19 12.96
C ARG A 46 -10.90 17.71 13.25
N MET A 47 -10.19 17.04 14.17
CA MET A 47 -8.82 17.34 14.57
C MET A 47 -7.80 16.32 14.06
N GLY A 48 -8.20 15.32 13.25
CA GLY A 48 -7.30 14.30 12.69
C GLY A 48 -6.69 13.35 13.73
N THR A 49 -7.23 13.31 14.95
CA THR A 49 -6.69 12.52 16.06
C THR A 49 -6.97 11.01 15.92
N GLY A 50 -7.89 10.62 15.02
CA GLY A 50 -8.24 9.23 14.76
C GLY A 50 -7.88 8.79 13.34
N MET A 51 -7.78 7.49 13.13
CA MET A 51 -7.56 6.89 11.82
C MET A 51 -8.47 5.67 11.66
N VAL A 52 -9.05 5.51 10.47
CA VAL A 52 -9.81 4.32 10.07
C VAL A 52 -8.97 3.57 9.03
N ALA A 53 -8.58 2.35 9.36
CA ALA A 53 -7.93 1.42 8.42
C ALA A 53 -8.99 0.46 7.83
N ARG A 54 -9.01 0.31 6.51
CA ARG A 54 -9.82 -0.68 5.78
C ARG A 54 -8.88 -1.67 5.13
N ILE A 55 -9.07 -2.95 5.42
CA ILE A 55 -8.20 -4.04 4.97
C ILE A 55 -9.05 -5.04 4.18
N VAL A 56 -8.56 -5.39 3.00
CA VAL A 56 -9.09 -6.49 2.18
C VAL A 56 -7.97 -7.49 2.01
N ALA A 57 -8.23 -8.76 2.33
CA ALA A 57 -7.23 -9.81 2.25
C ALA A 57 -7.85 -11.13 1.83
N VAL A 58 -7.02 -12.02 1.28
CA VAL A 58 -7.44 -13.35 0.81
C VAL A 58 -7.66 -14.35 1.96
N SER A 59 -7.17 -14.04 3.16
CA SER A 59 -7.34 -14.86 4.36
C SER A 59 -7.43 -14.00 5.61
N THR A 60 -8.05 -14.52 6.66
CA THR A 60 -8.07 -13.87 7.97
C THR A 60 -6.69 -13.85 8.63
N GLU A 61 -5.87 -14.89 8.43
CA GLU A 61 -4.50 -14.97 8.96
C GLU A 61 -3.61 -13.84 8.46
N SER A 62 -3.72 -13.49 7.18
CA SER A 62 -2.97 -12.35 6.61
C SER A 62 -3.39 -11.02 7.21
N VAL A 63 -4.67 -10.85 7.57
CA VAL A 63 -5.15 -9.68 8.34
C VAL A 63 -4.52 -9.64 9.72
N TYR A 64 -4.56 -10.75 10.48
CA TYR A 64 -3.96 -10.79 11.83
C TYR A 64 -2.46 -10.55 11.81
N THR A 65 -1.76 -11.09 10.81
CA THR A 65 -0.31 -10.85 10.63
C THR A 65 -0.02 -9.39 10.33
N PHE A 66 -0.80 -8.78 9.42
CA PHE A 66 -0.68 -7.35 9.11
C PHE A 66 -0.92 -6.46 10.33
N LEU A 67 -2.00 -6.72 11.08
CA LEU A 67 -2.38 -5.94 12.26
C LEU A 67 -1.33 -6.04 13.36
N ARG A 68 -0.85 -7.26 13.66
CA ARG A 68 0.24 -7.46 14.63
C ARG A 68 1.48 -6.64 14.28
N HIS A 69 1.92 -6.71 13.02
CA HIS A 69 3.11 -5.97 12.58
C HIS A 69 2.92 -4.45 12.63
N HIS A 70 1.82 -3.94 12.06
CA HIS A 70 1.64 -2.50 11.88
C HIS A 70 1.21 -1.78 13.16
N LEU A 71 0.57 -2.50 14.09
CA LEU A 71 0.12 -1.92 15.36
C LEU A 71 1.05 -2.23 16.53
N ALA A 72 2.16 -2.97 16.32
CA ALA A 72 3.16 -3.23 17.35
C ALA A 72 3.69 -1.94 18.01
N ALA A 73 3.84 -0.86 17.22
CA ALA A 73 4.28 0.44 17.73
C ALA A 73 3.32 1.08 18.74
N LEU A 74 2.09 0.57 18.89
CA LEU A 74 1.13 1.04 19.89
C LEU A 74 1.32 0.42 21.27
N GLU A 75 2.14 -0.63 21.40
CA GLU A 75 2.40 -1.31 22.67
C GLU A 75 2.77 -0.36 23.83
N PRO A 76 3.65 0.65 23.66
CA PRO A 76 4.00 1.57 24.75
C PRO A 76 2.81 2.39 25.28
N PHE A 77 1.78 2.58 24.46
CA PHE A 77 0.58 3.34 24.83
C PHE A 77 -0.51 2.45 25.44
N LEU A 78 -0.51 1.16 25.08
CA LEU A 78 -1.55 0.21 25.46
C LEU A 78 -1.11 -0.73 26.59
N GLY A 79 0.20 -0.82 26.85
CA GLY A 79 0.80 -1.76 27.82
C GLY A 79 0.85 -3.21 27.33
N VAL A 80 0.30 -3.49 26.15
CA VAL A 80 0.29 -4.81 25.50
C VAL A 80 0.39 -4.65 23.99
N THR A 81 1.03 -5.60 23.31
CA THR A 81 1.09 -5.61 21.85
C THR A 81 -0.30 -5.94 21.27
N PRO A 82 -0.88 -5.11 20.39
CA PRO A 82 -2.18 -5.38 19.80
C PRO A 82 -2.20 -6.70 19.00
N TYR A 83 -3.31 -7.43 19.10
CA TYR A 83 -3.52 -8.70 18.37
C TYR A 83 -2.46 -9.77 18.66
N SER A 84 -1.83 -9.73 19.84
CA SER A 84 -0.78 -10.67 20.27
C SER A 84 -1.29 -12.08 20.57
N SER A 85 -2.59 -12.26 20.84
CA SER A 85 -3.18 -13.57 21.14
C SER A 85 -3.77 -14.25 19.90
N SER A 86 -3.51 -15.55 19.78
CA SER A 86 -4.55 -16.51 19.39
C SER A 86 -4.91 -17.35 20.62
#